data_AF-A0A7V2HAW3-F1
#
_entry.id   AF-A0A7V2HAW3-F1
#
_cell.length_a   1.000
_cell.length_b   1.000
_cell.length_c   1.000
_cell.angle_alpha   90.00
_cell.angle_beta   90.00
_cell.angle_gamma   90.00
#
_symmetry.space_group_name_H-M   'P 1'
#
loop_
_entity.id
_entity.type
_entity.pdbx_description
1 polymer ?
#
loop_
_entity_poly.entity_id
_entity_poly.type
_entity_poly.pdbx_seq_one_letter_code
_entity_poly.pdbx_strand_id
1 'polypeptide(L)'
;MTRALQSGAWHAVALLLAACHGLAQVQPPRFQDPAARPVNTQATLVSSAGRVSLLKDSTLWALNVGDVVTPQQMVVTGPDGFALFQVNDGSTFEVFPDSRVVFRATRNWTDLVDMVIGRIKIHIQRWGGQPNPSRIHTPTAVISVRGTTFDVVVDPDDSTLIAVEEGLVGVRHRLLAQGEDRLVAGGEQLRVYRNISLAKTKVDKGAIVQRGANALAEAWYTIMMRGPRMGGAGGASPVPGGGRPLPGDTGGGPAPAPPDGGAPAGGGLPPPPPPPPPPPPPPPGV
;
A
#
# COMPACT_ATOMS: atom_id res chain seq x y z
N MET A 1 54.94 -48.41 87.06
CA MET A 1 54.64 -49.86 87.09
C MET A 1 53.13 -50.00 86.89
N THR A 2 52.53 -50.66 85.91
CA THR A 2 53.01 -51.52 84.84
C THR A 2 51.84 -51.66 83.86
N ARG A 3 52.11 -51.44 82.58
CA ARG A 3 51.61 -52.09 81.35
C ARG A 3 50.39 -53.04 81.40
N ALA A 4 49.78 -53.13 80.20
CA ALA A 4 49.10 -54.28 79.58
C ALA A 4 47.56 -54.27 79.68
N LEU A 5 46.77 -54.69 78.69
CA LEU A 5 46.92 -55.01 77.26
C LEU A 5 45.49 -55.33 76.74
N GLN A 6 45.36 -55.41 75.41
CA GLN A 6 44.33 -56.16 74.65
C GLN A 6 42.90 -55.61 74.65
N SER A 7 42.42 -55.01 73.55
CA SER A 7 42.07 -55.56 72.21
C SER A 7 40.86 -56.49 72.23
N GLY A 8 39.83 -56.14 71.46
CA GLY A 8 38.81 -57.11 71.04
C GLY A 8 37.39 -56.58 70.94
N ALA A 9 37.09 -56.01 69.76
CA ALA A 9 35.84 -56.21 69.02
C ALA A 9 34.50 -56.13 69.75
N TRP A 10 33.78 -55.02 69.58
CA TRP A 10 32.31 -55.03 69.49
C TRP A 10 31.89 -54.10 68.35
N HIS A 11 31.65 -54.67 67.18
CA HIS A 11 30.95 -54.00 66.08
C HIS A 11 29.46 -53.93 66.43
N ALA A 12 28.98 -52.77 66.86
CA ALA A 12 27.56 -52.44 66.79
C ALA A 12 27.38 -50.93 66.94
N VAL A 13 26.36 -50.40 66.28
CA VAL A 13 25.77 -49.06 66.43
C VAL A 13 26.42 -47.96 65.58
N ALA A 14 25.85 -47.75 64.38
CA ALA A 14 25.34 -46.44 63.96
C ALA A 14 24.72 -46.56 62.55
N LEU A 15 23.46 -47.00 62.51
CA LEU A 15 22.64 -47.03 61.30
C LEU A 15 21.45 -46.13 61.57
N LEU A 16 21.54 -44.85 61.16
CA LEU A 16 20.41 -43.95 60.86
C LEU A 16 20.94 -42.53 60.61
N LEU A 17 20.87 -42.08 59.35
CA LEU A 17 20.62 -40.70 58.87
C LEU A 17 21.30 -40.51 57.50
N ALA A 18 20.71 -41.06 56.44
CA ALA A 18 20.93 -40.59 55.07
C ALA A 18 19.61 -40.01 54.57
N ALA A 19 19.34 -38.77 54.96
CA ALA A 19 18.18 -38.01 54.53
C ALA A 19 18.61 -36.82 53.65
N CYS A 20 17.91 -36.70 52.52
CA CYS A 20 17.63 -35.46 51.81
C CYS A 20 18.78 -34.70 51.15
N HIS A 21 19.28 -35.17 50.01
CA HIS A 21 19.86 -34.29 48.98
C HIS A 21 19.31 -34.65 47.60
N GLY A 22 18.10 -34.16 47.32
CA GLY A 22 17.41 -34.37 46.05
C GLY A 22 16.42 -33.24 45.78
N LEU A 23 16.86 -31.98 45.89
CA LEU A 23 16.08 -30.85 45.39
C LEU A 23 16.36 -30.70 43.89
N ALA A 24 15.54 -31.36 43.09
CA ALA A 24 15.37 -31.00 41.69
C ALA A 24 14.91 -29.54 41.64
N GLN A 25 15.78 -28.65 41.20
CA GLN A 25 15.43 -27.26 40.90
C GLN A 25 14.46 -27.27 39.72
N VAL A 26 13.16 -27.19 40.02
CA VAL A 26 12.13 -26.93 39.02
C VAL A 26 12.30 -25.47 38.60
N GLN A 27 13.10 -25.23 37.57
CA GLN A 27 13.13 -23.93 36.92
C GLN A 27 11.73 -23.68 36.36
N PRO A 28 11.03 -22.58 36.72
CA PRO A 28 9.77 -22.25 36.09
C PRO A 28 10.01 -22.16 34.58
N PRO A 29 9.06 -22.62 33.73
CA PRO A 29 9.18 -22.43 32.30
C PRO A 29 9.36 -20.93 32.08
N ARG A 30 10.55 -20.53 31.60
CA ARG A 30 10.70 -19.20 31.02
C ARG A 30 9.72 -19.21 29.86
N PHE A 31 8.62 -18.48 29.99
CA PHE A 31 7.88 -18.02 28.84
C PHE A 31 8.90 -17.23 28.03
N GLN A 32 9.52 -17.90 27.05
CA GLN A 32 10.17 -17.23 25.96
C GLN A 32 9.06 -16.39 25.34
N ASP A 33 9.14 -15.07 25.47
CA ASP A 33 8.33 -14.17 24.67
C ASP A 33 8.42 -14.70 23.22
N PRO A 34 7.30 -15.13 22.61
CA PRO A 34 7.35 -15.77 21.31
C PRO A 34 7.72 -14.71 20.29
N ALA A 35 9.04 -14.55 20.08
CA ALA A 35 9.68 -13.60 19.20
C ALA A 35 9.17 -12.16 19.38
N ALA A 36 10.05 -11.24 19.78
CA ALA A 36 9.92 -9.87 19.30
C ALA A 36 9.80 -9.95 17.77
N ARG A 37 8.57 -9.89 17.24
CA ARG A 37 8.29 -9.94 15.82
C ARG A 37 9.19 -8.89 15.17
N PRO A 38 9.83 -9.18 14.02
CA PRO A 38 10.67 -8.20 13.36
C PRO A 38 9.86 -6.91 13.22
N VAL A 39 10.30 -5.91 13.97
CA VAL A 39 9.60 -4.65 14.08
C VAL A 39 9.58 -4.07 12.69
N ASN A 40 8.40 -4.02 12.11
CA ASN A 40 8.18 -3.58 10.74
C ASN A 40 8.39 -2.06 10.68
N THR A 41 9.63 -1.65 10.50
CA THR A 41 10.04 -0.25 10.70
C THR A 41 10.26 0.47 9.36
N GLN A 42 10.04 -0.19 8.24
CA GLN A 42 10.40 0.35 6.93
C GLN A 42 9.39 -0.08 5.88
N ALA A 43 9.12 0.81 4.94
CA ALA A 43 8.38 0.52 3.72
C ALA A 43 9.26 0.87 2.53
N THR A 44 9.43 -0.06 1.60
CA THR A 44 10.22 0.13 0.39
C THR A 44 9.31 0.55 -0.75
N LEU A 45 9.72 1.57 -1.52
CA LEU A 45 9.04 1.96 -2.75
C LEU A 45 9.30 0.90 -3.83
N VAL A 46 8.28 0.12 -4.18
CA VAL A 46 8.38 -0.99 -5.14
C VAL A 46 8.10 -0.55 -6.56
N SER A 47 7.18 0.41 -6.73
CA SER A 47 6.85 1.00 -8.03
C SER A 47 6.44 2.45 -7.85
N SER A 48 6.84 3.31 -8.77
CA SER A 48 6.45 4.72 -8.78
C SER A 48 6.23 5.22 -10.20
N ALA A 49 5.29 6.14 -10.36
CA ALA A 49 5.08 6.88 -11.61
C ALA A 49 4.82 8.35 -11.30
N GLY A 50 5.21 9.24 -12.22
CA GLY A 50 5.09 10.69 -12.06
C GLY A 50 5.81 11.21 -10.81
N ARG A 51 5.30 12.32 -10.26
CA ARG A 51 5.92 12.98 -9.10
C ARG A 51 5.53 12.34 -7.78
N VAL A 52 6.50 11.65 -7.17
CA VAL A 52 6.44 11.11 -5.80
C VAL A 52 7.57 11.72 -5.00
N SER A 53 7.27 12.23 -3.80
CA SER A 53 8.27 12.87 -2.96
C SER A 53 8.04 12.59 -1.49
N LEU A 54 9.11 12.70 -0.71
CA LEU A 54 9.07 12.72 0.74
C LEU A 54 9.21 14.15 1.24
N LEU A 55 8.33 14.58 2.14
CA LEU A 55 8.45 15.87 2.81
C LEU A 55 9.43 15.75 3.98
N LYS A 56 10.57 16.45 3.87
CA LYS A 56 11.60 16.56 4.91
C LYS A 56 11.90 18.03 5.14
N ASP A 57 11.78 18.51 6.39
CA ASP A 57 12.12 19.89 6.75
C ASP A 57 11.45 20.95 5.83
N SER A 58 10.16 20.74 5.53
CA SER A 58 9.36 21.55 4.59
C SER A 58 9.80 21.53 3.12
N THR A 59 10.75 20.66 2.76
CA THR A 59 11.23 20.48 1.39
C THR A 59 10.79 19.12 0.85
N LEU A 60 10.38 19.09 -0.42
CA LEU A 60 10.02 17.85 -1.10
C LEU A 60 11.27 17.22 -1.74
N TRP A 61 11.58 15.99 -1.30
CA TRP A 61 12.65 15.16 -1.84
C TRP A 61 12.07 14.08 -2.73
N ALA A 62 12.46 14.03 -4.00
CA ALA A 62 11.98 12.99 -4.91
C ALA A 62 12.32 11.58 -4.36
N LEU A 63 11.36 10.66 -4.46
CA LEU A 63 11.55 9.25 -4.13
C LEU A 63 11.73 8.45 -5.43
N ASN A 64 12.64 7.50 -5.40
CA ASN A 64 12.92 6.55 -6.49
C ASN A 64 12.58 5.13 -6.05
N VAL A 65 12.27 4.27 -7.02
CA VAL A 65 12.06 2.84 -6.75
C VAL A 65 13.29 2.25 -6.05
N GLY A 66 13.05 1.51 -4.97
CA GLY A 66 14.08 0.99 -4.07
C GLY A 66 14.35 1.85 -2.83
N ASP A 67 13.93 3.12 -2.83
CA ASP A 67 14.05 3.98 -1.65
C ASP A 67 13.18 3.48 -0.51
N VAL A 68 13.62 3.76 0.71
CA VAL A 68 12.95 3.35 1.94
C VAL A 68 12.32 4.56 2.64
N VAL A 69 11.09 4.36 3.10
CA VAL A 69 10.35 5.27 3.97
C VAL A 69 10.32 4.70 5.39
N THR A 70 10.74 5.51 6.35
CA THR A 70 10.74 5.20 7.79
C THR A 70 9.54 5.84 8.49
N PRO A 71 9.16 5.40 9.70
CA PRO A 71 8.11 6.01 10.49
C PRO A 71 8.24 7.52 10.57
N GLN A 72 7.08 8.19 10.69
CA GLN A 72 6.92 9.63 10.80
C GLN A 72 7.29 10.43 9.55
N GLN A 73 7.72 9.78 8.46
CA GLN A 73 7.97 10.44 7.20
C GLN A 73 6.69 10.57 6.38
N MET A 74 6.52 11.73 5.74
CA MET A 74 5.35 12.04 4.93
C MET A 74 5.68 11.86 3.45
N VAL A 75 4.94 10.99 2.78
CA VAL A 75 4.92 10.83 1.33
C VAL A 75 3.87 11.77 0.73
N VAL A 76 4.24 12.45 -0.34
CA VAL A 76 3.42 13.38 -1.11
C VAL A 76 3.46 12.99 -2.58
N THR A 77 2.30 12.82 -3.19
CA THR A 77 2.14 12.58 -4.63
C THR A 77 1.55 13.81 -5.31
N GLY A 78 2.04 14.11 -6.52
CA GLY A 78 1.45 15.14 -7.38
C GLY A 78 0.22 14.66 -8.14
N PRO A 79 -0.34 15.48 -9.07
CA PRO A 79 -1.50 15.12 -9.90
C PRO A 79 -1.24 13.95 -10.86
N ASP A 80 0.03 13.69 -11.16
CA ASP A 80 0.53 12.59 -11.97
C ASP A 80 1.22 11.49 -11.13
N GLY A 81 1.27 11.68 -9.80
CA GLY A 81 2.06 10.86 -8.88
C GLY A 81 1.34 9.59 -8.45
N PHE A 82 2.05 8.47 -8.52
CA PHE A 82 1.60 7.19 -7.98
C PHE A 82 2.77 6.47 -7.33
N ALA A 83 2.52 5.81 -6.19
CA ALA A 83 3.53 5.05 -5.49
C ALA A 83 2.95 3.78 -4.86
N LEU A 84 3.60 2.65 -5.09
CA LEU A 84 3.34 1.39 -4.40
C LEU A 84 4.46 1.13 -3.41
N PHE A 85 4.11 1.09 -2.13
CA PHE A 85 5.03 0.74 -1.07
C PHE A 85 4.73 -0.66 -0.55
N GLN A 86 5.80 -1.41 -0.26
CA GLN A 86 5.73 -2.70 0.42
C GLN A 86 6.39 -2.59 1.78
N VAL A 87 5.65 -2.98 2.80
CA VAL A 87 6.14 -3.08 4.18
C VAL A 87 6.80 -4.46 4.34
N ASN A 88 7.74 -4.61 5.27
CA ASN A 88 8.45 -5.87 5.46
C ASN A 88 7.59 -7.03 6.00
N ASP A 89 6.32 -6.79 6.36
CA ASP A 89 5.29 -7.81 6.61
C ASP A 89 4.59 -8.33 5.35
N GLY A 90 5.01 -7.81 4.19
CA GLY A 90 4.43 -8.10 2.88
C GLY A 90 3.17 -7.30 2.58
N SER A 91 2.60 -6.57 3.55
CA SER A 91 1.48 -5.66 3.30
C SER A 91 1.91 -4.57 2.34
N THR A 92 0.98 -4.08 1.55
CA THR A 92 1.23 -3.02 0.58
C THR A 92 0.25 -1.88 0.77
N PHE A 93 0.71 -0.68 0.42
CA PHE A 93 -0.16 0.47 0.27
C PHE A 93 0.20 1.25 -0.98
N GLU A 94 -0.82 1.56 -1.76
CA GLU A 94 -0.76 2.36 -2.97
C GLU A 94 -1.23 3.77 -2.63
N VAL A 95 -0.43 4.75 -3.02
CA VAL A 95 -0.71 6.17 -2.86
C VAL A 95 -1.02 6.73 -4.24
N PHE A 96 -2.26 7.19 -4.41
CA PHE A 96 -2.76 7.72 -5.68
C PHE A 96 -2.37 9.20 -5.86
N PRO A 97 -2.68 9.80 -7.02
CA PRO A 97 -2.44 11.22 -7.23
C PRO A 97 -3.02 12.12 -6.13
N ASP A 98 -2.41 13.30 -5.98
CA ASP A 98 -2.84 14.36 -5.07
C ASP A 98 -3.04 13.91 -3.61
N SER A 99 -2.19 13.00 -3.14
CA SER A 99 -2.33 12.37 -1.83
C SER A 99 -1.17 12.74 -0.90
N ARG A 100 -1.48 12.81 0.40
CA ARG A 100 -0.50 13.04 1.45
C ARG A 100 -0.70 12.05 2.58
N VAL A 101 0.33 11.25 2.83
CA VAL A 101 0.28 10.16 3.81
C VAL A 101 1.54 10.15 4.64
N VAL A 102 1.38 9.92 5.94
CA VAL A 102 2.49 9.70 6.86
C VAL A 102 2.59 8.20 7.12
N PHE A 103 3.74 7.62 6.83
CA PHE A 103 4.00 6.23 7.19
C PHE A 103 4.21 6.17 8.70
N ARG A 104 3.34 5.44 9.42
CA ARG A 104 3.38 5.23 10.88
C ARG A 104 3.68 6.51 11.67
N ALA A 105 2.68 7.39 11.87
CA ALA A 105 2.93 8.64 12.61
C ALA A 105 3.31 8.40 14.08
N THR A 106 2.84 7.30 14.67
CA THR A 106 3.25 6.84 16.01
C THR A 106 4.31 5.76 15.90
N ARG A 107 5.19 5.65 16.90
CA ARG A 107 6.07 4.47 17.10
C ARG A 107 5.31 3.19 17.49
N ASN A 108 3.98 3.22 17.45
CA ASN A 108 3.16 2.06 17.71
C ASN A 108 3.13 1.16 16.47
N TRP A 109 3.49 -0.11 16.67
CA TRP A 109 3.61 -1.11 15.60
C TRP A 109 2.27 -1.47 14.95
N THR A 110 1.15 -1.16 15.61
CA THR A 110 -0.19 -1.38 15.03
C THR A 110 -0.62 -0.27 14.08
N ASP A 111 -0.03 0.93 14.15
CA ASP A 111 -0.34 2.02 13.23
C ASP A 111 0.46 1.81 11.94
N LEU A 112 -0.22 1.89 10.80
CA LEU A 112 0.37 1.68 9.48
C LEU A 112 0.52 3.01 8.72
N VAL A 113 -0.58 3.74 8.57
CA VAL A 113 -0.64 4.99 7.80
C VAL A 113 -1.53 6.01 8.53
N ASP A 114 -1.08 7.25 8.55
CA ASP A 114 -1.90 8.43 8.85
C ASP A 114 -2.11 9.20 7.55
N MET A 115 -3.33 9.18 7.04
CA MET A 115 -3.71 9.83 5.79
C MET A 115 -4.25 11.22 6.07
N VAL A 116 -3.69 12.22 5.38
CA VAL A 116 -4.11 13.62 5.51
C VAL A 116 -5.19 13.97 4.49
N ILE A 117 -4.96 13.61 3.22
CA ILE A 117 -5.87 13.88 2.10
C ILE A 117 -5.55 12.95 0.93
N GLY A 118 -6.52 12.75 0.04
CA GLY A 118 -6.34 12.08 -1.25
C GLY A 118 -6.95 10.69 -1.28
N ARG A 119 -6.27 9.73 -1.90
CA ARG A 119 -6.70 8.33 -1.99
C ARG A 119 -5.56 7.36 -1.75
N ILE A 120 -5.85 6.29 -1.02
CA ILE A 120 -4.97 5.14 -0.88
C ILE A 120 -5.72 3.83 -1.05
N LYS A 121 -5.03 2.83 -1.55
CA LYS A 121 -5.48 1.43 -1.51
C LYS A 121 -4.51 0.63 -0.65
N ILE A 122 -5.04 -0.18 0.25
CA ILE A 122 -4.23 -0.92 1.22
C ILE A 122 -4.58 -2.40 1.13
N HIS A 123 -3.53 -3.22 1.13
CA HIS A 123 -3.63 -4.66 1.22
C HIS A 123 -2.81 -5.15 2.41
N ILE A 124 -3.50 -5.68 3.42
CA ILE A 124 -2.86 -6.22 4.63
C ILE A 124 -2.64 -7.72 4.47
N GLN A 125 -1.38 -8.16 4.52
CA GLN A 125 -1.06 -9.58 4.39
C GLN A 125 -1.50 -10.41 5.60
N ARG A 126 -1.77 -11.69 5.34
CA ARG A 126 -2.06 -12.72 6.35
C ARG A 126 -0.88 -13.69 6.41
N TRP A 127 -0.04 -13.60 7.44
CA TRP A 127 1.08 -14.54 7.60
C TRP A 127 0.68 -15.81 8.34
N GLY A 128 0.89 -16.98 7.73
CA GLY A 128 0.75 -18.28 8.40
C GLY A 128 -0.64 -18.56 8.99
N GLY A 129 -1.69 -18.00 8.39
CA GLY A 129 -3.06 -18.05 8.92
C GLY A 129 -3.29 -17.17 10.15
N GLN A 130 -2.27 -16.46 10.64
CA GLN A 130 -2.38 -15.55 11.75
C GLN A 130 -2.74 -14.12 11.31
N PRO A 131 -3.50 -13.39 12.15
CA PRO A 131 -3.90 -12.01 11.91
C PRO A 131 -2.71 -11.05 11.92
N ASN A 132 -2.61 -10.18 10.91
CA ASN A 132 -1.81 -8.96 11.01
C ASN A 132 -2.73 -7.78 11.32
N PRO A 133 -2.93 -7.40 12.59
CA PRO A 133 -3.74 -6.24 12.94
C PRO A 133 -3.01 -4.97 12.52
N SER A 134 -3.70 -4.09 11.81
CA SER A 134 -3.18 -2.78 11.41
C SER A 134 -4.24 -1.70 11.63
N ARG A 135 -3.79 -0.47 11.81
CA ARG A 135 -4.62 0.72 12.01
C ARG A 135 -4.24 1.82 11.05
N ILE A 136 -5.26 2.42 10.46
CA ILE A 136 -5.14 3.55 9.56
C ILE A 136 -5.89 4.70 10.20
N HIS A 137 -5.23 5.85 10.24
CA HIS A 137 -5.79 7.06 10.80
C HIS A 137 -6.11 8.04 9.68
N THR A 138 -7.26 8.68 9.79
CA THR A 138 -7.69 9.79 8.93
C THR A 138 -8.09 10.97 9.83
N PRO A 139 -8.42 12.14 9.27
CA PRO A 139 -8.90 13.27 10.07
C PRO A 139 -10.17 12.95 10.88
N THR A 140 -11.04 12.09 10.36
CA THR A 140 -12.36 11.81 10.95
C THR A 140 -12.56 10.39 11.45
N ALA A 141 -11.75 9.42 11.02
CA ALA A 141 -11.91 8.02 11.39
C ALA A 141 -10.60 7.32 11.76
N VAL A 142 -10.70 6.36 12.67
CA VAL A 142 -9.68 5.33 12.94
C VAL A 142 -10.20 4.01 12.41
N ILE A 143 -9.44 3.40 11.52
CA ILE A 143 -9.81 2.21 10.76
C ILE A 143 -8.93 1.05 11.25
N SER A 144 -9.53 0.08 11.93
CA SER A 144 -8.85 -1.12 12.43
C SER A 144 -9.13 -2.30 11.51
N VAL A 145 -8.08 -2.95 11.04
CA VAL A 145 -8.17 -4.00 10.03
C VAL A 145 -7.37 -5.23 10.39
N ARG A 146 -7.77 -6.35 9.79
CA ARG A 146 -7.12 -7.65 9.92
C ARG A 146 -7.21 -8.39 8.60
N GLY A 147 -6.10 -8.45 7.86
CA GLY A 147 -6.03 -9.22 6.61
C GLY A 147 -7.07 -8.80 5.58
N THR A 148 -7.16 -7.50 5.30
CA THR A 148 -8.18 -6.90 4.44
C THR A 148 -7.57 -6.20 3.23
N THR A 149 -8.36 -6.09 2.17
CA THR A 149 -8.09 -5.20 1.03
C THR A 149 -9.17 -4.14 0.97
N PHE A 150 -8.80 -2.87 0.97
CA PHE A 150 -9.75 -1.76 1.01
C PHE A 150 -9.13 -0.47 0.48
N ASP A 151 -9.99 0.42 0.02
CA ASP A 151 -9.69 1.77 -0.42
C ASP A 151 -10.15 2.78 0.64
N VAL A 152 -9.34 3.83 0.83
CA VAL A 152 -9.67 4.97 1.67
C VAL A 152 -9.51 6.25 0.84
N VAL A 153 -10.53 7.10 0.86
CA VAL A 153 -10.52 8.42 0.25
C VAL A 153 -10.79 9.44 1.35
N VAL A 154 -9.93 10.46 1.44
CA VAL A 154 -10.13 11.61 2.32
C VAL A 154 -10.32 12.83 1.45
N ASP A 155 -11.52 13.40 1.50
CA ASP A 155 -11.92 14.56 0.71
C ASP A 155 -11.45 15.87 1.37
N PRO A 156 -11.42 17.00 0.63
CA PRO A 156 -11.00 18.29 1.17
C PRO A 156 -11.87 18.84 2.31
N ASP A 157 -13.09 18.30 2.49
CA ASP A 157 -13.99 18.60 3.61
C ASP A 157 -13.71 17.72 4.86
N ASP A 158 -12.59 16.99 4.84
CA ASP A 158 -12.15 16.02 5.83
C ASP A 158 -13.06 14.78 5.98
N SER A 159 -14.05 14.61 5.10
CA SER A 159 -14.86 13.39 5.10
C SER A 159 -14.05 12.20 4.56
N THR A 160 -14.21 11.05 5.21
CA THR A 160 -13.48 9.83 4.87
C THR A 160 -14.46 8.80 4.30
N LEU A 161 -14.23 8.36 3.06
CA LEU A 161 -14.91 7.21 2.48
C LEU A 161 -14.01 5.97 2.61
N ILE A 162 -14.54 4.90 3.19
CA ILE A 162 -13.90 3.58 3.25
C ILE A 162 -14.71 2.64 2.38
N ALA A 163 -14.07 2.01 1.39
CA ALA A 163 -14.67 0.97 0.56
C ALA A 163 -13.88 -0.34 0.74
N VAL A 164 -14.54 -1.40 1.19
CA VAL A 164 -13.88 -2.66 1.53
C VAL A 164 -14.06 -3.64 0.38
N GLU A 165 -12.96 -4.15 -0.16
CA GLU A 165 -13.00 -5.19 -1.20
C GLU A 165 -13.08 -6.58 -0.57
N GLU A 166 -12.16 -6.89 0.36
CA GLU A 166 -12.09 -8.19 1.04
C GLU A 166 -11.89 -8.00 2.56
N GLY A 167 -12.60 -8.81 3.33
CA GLY A 167 -12.43 -8.96 4.77
C GLY A 167 -13.43 -8.15 5.60
N LEU A 168 -13.00 -7.74 6.80
CA LEU A 168 -13.84 -7.02 7.76
C LEU A 168 -13.05 -5.88 8.38
N VAL A 169 -13.61 -4.68 8.32
CA VAL A 169 -12.99 -3.43 8.78
C VAL A 169 -13.80 -2.86 9.94
N GLY A 170 -13.14 -2.59 11.05
CA GLY A 170 -13.73 -1.85 12.18
C GLY A 170 -13.44 -0.36 12.05
N VAL A 171 -14.47 0.47 11.98
CA VAL A 171 -14.34 1.93 11.83
C VAL A 171 -14.85 2.61 13.09
N ARG A 172 -14.02 3.47 13.67
CA ARG A 172 -14.36 4.34 14.80
C ARG A 172 -14.24 5.79 14.38
N HIS A 173 -15.15 6.64 14.84
CA HIS A 173 -15.02 8.07 14.65
C HIS A 173 -13.89 8.62 15.52
N ARG A 174 -12.91 9.32 14.93
CA ARG A 174 -11.74 9.83 15.66
C ARG A 174 -12.09 10.96 16.62
N LEU A 175 -12.99 11.86 16.20
CA LEU A 175 -13.30 13.09 16.93
C LEU A 175 -14.45 12.94 17.94
N LEU A 176 -15.21 11.84 17.86
CA LEU A 176 -16.39 11.63 18.70
C LEU A 176 -16.10 10.44 19.60
N ALA A 177 -15.77 10.71 20.87
CA ALA A 177 -15.42 9.69 21.86
C ALA A 177 -16.59 8.75 22.20
N GLN A 178 -17.82 9.20 21.94
CA GLN A 178 -19.07 8.49 22.17
C GLN A 178 -19.52 7.87 20.84
N GLY A 179 -18.99 6.70 20.51
CA GLY A 179 -19.37 5.98 19.29
C GLY A 179 -18.89 4.53 19.34
N GLU A 180 -19.79 3.61 19.00
CA GLU A 180 -19.42 2.20 18.81
C GLU A 180 -18.62 2.03 17.52
N ASP A 181 -17.79 0.97 17.50
CA ASP A 181 -17.08 0.56 16.30
C ASP A 181 -18.09 0.05 15.27
N ARG A 182 -18.09 0.65 14.09
CA ARG A 182 -18.91 0.20 12.96
C ARG A 182 -18.12 -0.80 12.16
N LEU A 183 -18.66 -2.01 12.02
CA LEU A 183 -18.10 -3.02 11.14
C LEU A 183 -18.57 -2.80 9.70
N VAL A 184 -17.62 -2.89 8.76
CA VAL A 184 -17.81 -2.78 7.31
C VAL A 184 -17.22 -4.02 6.68
N ALA A 185 -18.06 -4.83 6.03
CA ALA A 185 -17.64 -6.09 5.42
C ALA A 185 -17.20 -5.88 3.95
N GLY A 186 -16.54 -6.88 3.38
CA GLY A 186 -16.21 -6.92 1.95
C GLY A 186 -17.45 -6.67 1.08
N GLY A 187 -17.29 -5.78 0.10
CA GLY A 187 -18.35 -5.29 -0.77
C GLY A 187 -19.19 -4.15 -0.20
N GLU A 188 -18.93 -3.71 1.03
CA GLU A 188 -19.62 -2.58 1.65
C GLU A 188 -18.73 -1.32 1.65
N GLN A 189 -19.38 -0.17 1.75
CA GLN A 189 -18.69 1.10 1.97
C GLN A 189 -19.32 1.89 3.13
N LEU A 190 -18.51 2.73 3.75
CA LEU A 190 -18.91 3.62 4.83
C LEU A 190 -18.28 4.99 4.65
N ARG A 191 -19.11 6.04 4.65
CA ARG A 191 -18.63 7.43 4.62
C ARG A 191 -18.76 8.09 5.98
N VAL A 192 -17.64 8.52 6.53
CA VAL A 192 -17.53 9.17 7.83
C VAL A 192 -17.42 10.67 7.62
N TYR A 193 -18.31 11.42 8.26
CA TYR A 193 -18.31 12.89 8.22
C TYR A 193 -17.87 13.43 9.57
N ARG A 194 -17.12 14.53 9.56
CA ARG A 194 -16.52 15.16 10.76
C ARG A 194 -17.48 15.36 11.93
N ASN A 195 -18.72 15.76 11.67
CA ASN A 195 -19.70 16.16 12.69
C ASN A 195 -20.88 15.17 12.82
N ILE A 196 -20.80 13.98 12.23
CA ILE A 196 -21.89 13.01 12.24
C ILE A 196 -21.40 11.70 12.87
N SER A 197 -22.11 11.23 13.90
CA SER A 197 -21.83 9.94 14.52
C SER A 197 -22.09 8.77 13.54
N LEU A 198 -21.22 7.77 13.59
CA LEU A 198 -21.32 6.55 12.77
C LEU A 198 -22.64 5.80 12.94
N ALA A 199 -23.31 5.93 14.09
CA ALA A 199 -24.62 5.31 14.32
C ALA A 199 -25.72 5.84 13.39
N LYS A 200 -25.56 7.08 12.88
CA LYS A 200 -26.50 7.72 11.94
C LYS A 200 -26.12 7.51 10.48
N THR A 201 -24.91 7.03 10.22
CA THR A 201 -24.42 6.76 8.87
C THR A 201 -24.88 5.37 8.43
N LYS A 202 -25.46 5.27 7.24
CA LYS A 202 -25.82 3.99 6.63
C LYS A 202 -24.59 3.37 5.96
N VAL A 203 -24.44 2.06 6.11
CA VAL A 203 -23.47 1.26 5.35
C VAL A 203 -24.14 0.89 4.03
N ASP A 204 -23.55 1.31 2.92
CA ASP A 204 -24.11 1.04 1.60
C ASP A 204 -23.60 -0.32 1.10
N LYS A 205 -24.51 -1.29 0.97
CA LYS A 205 -24.23 -2.67 0.54
C LYS A 205 -24.25 -2.87 -0.99
N GLY A 206 -24.48 -1.82 -1.76
CA GLY A 206 -24.77 -1.89 -3.20
C GLY A 206 -23.92 -0.97 -4.07
N ALA A 207 -22.89 -0.34 -3.52
CA ALA A 207 -22.12 0.69 -4.22
C ALA A 207 -20.83 0.18 -4.91
N ILE A 208 -20.66 -1.14 -5.04
CA ILE A 208 -19.47 -1.71 -5.72
C ILE A 208 -19.42 -1.30 -7.21
N VAL A 209 -20.49 -0.75 -7.81
CA VAL A 209 -20.57 -0.65 -9.27
C VAL A 209 -20.51 0.77 -9.87
N GLN A 210 -20.86 1.88 -9.20
CA GLN A 210 -21.27 3.05 -10.02
C GLN A 210 -20.38 4.32 -10.13
N ARG A 211 -19.41 4.69 -9.27
CA ARG A 211 -18.90 6.09 -9.35
C ARG A 211 -17.41 6.47 -9.24
N GLY A 212 -16.41 5.59 -9.23
CA GLY A 212 -15.05 6.12 -9.53
C GLY A 212 -13.81 5.35 -9.11
N ALA A 213 -13.92 4.25 -8.35
CA ALA A 213 -12.74 3.57 -7.84
C ALA A 213 -12.05 2.65 -8.86
N ASN A 214 -12.84 1.85 -9.60
CA ASN A 214 -12.30 0.78 -10.46
C ASN A 214 -11.84 1.29 -11.83
N ALA A 215 -12.56 2.21 -12.47
CA ALA A 215 -12.25 2.63 -13.84
C ALA A 215 -10.92 3.40 -13.97
N LEU A 216 -10.54 4.19 -12.95
CA LEU A 216 -9.28 4.94 -12.95
C LEU A 216 -8.10 4.09 -12.45
N ALA A 217 -8.33 3.24 -11.46
CA ALA A 217 -7.28 2.35 -10.95
C ALA A 217 -6.93 1.25 -11.98
N GLU A 218 -7.91 0.66 -12.66
CA GLU A 218 -7.66 -0.32 -13.74
C GLU A 218 -7.00 0.33 -14.97
N ALA A 219 -7.42 1.54 -15.34
CA ALA A 219 -6.77 2.29 -16.43
C ALA A 219 -5.32 2.64 -16.09
N TRP A 220 -5.02 3.04 -14.85
CA TRP A 220 -3.65 3.31 -14.43
C TRP A 220 -2.82 2.05 -14.24
N TYR A 221 -3.39 0.98 -13.69
CA TYR A 221 -2.73 -0.32 -13.54
C TYR A 221 -2.36 -0.92 -14.90
N THR A 222 -3.24 -0.83 -15.90
CA THR A 222 -2.96 -1.28 -17.27
C THR A 222 -1.90 -0.42 -17.97
N ILE A 223 -1.83 0.88 -17.69
CA ILE A 223 -0.80 1.77 -18.22
C ILE A 223 0.56 1.49 -17.56
N MET A 224 0.61 1.20 -16.26
CA MET A 224 1.86 1.00 -15.52
C MET A 224 2.41 -0.44 -15.59
N MET A 225 1.56 -1.47 -15.60
CA MET A 225 2.01 -2.87 -15.75
C MET A 225 2.42 -3.23 -17.18
N ARG A 226 2.14 -2.35 -18.15
CA ARG A 226 2.68 -2.45 -19.51
C ARG A 226 4.01 -1.69 -19.61
N GLY A 227 4.98 -2.06 -18.77
CA GLY A 227 6.37 -1.62 -18.93
C GLY A 227 6.91 -2.01 -20.32
N PRO A 228 7.88 -1.25 -20.88
CA PRO A 228 8.23 -1.29 -22.29
C PRO A 228 8.84 -2.64 -22.68
N ARG A 229 8.10 -3.42 -23.47
CA ARG A 229 8.73 -4.42 -24.33
C ARG A 229 9.41 -3.69 -25.47
N MET A 230 10.68 -3.40 -25.28
CA MET A 230 11.60 -3.13 -26.38
C MET A 230 11.57 -4.37 -27.30
N GLY A 231 10.88 -4.26 -28.44
CA GLY A 231 10.87 -5.28 -29.48
C GLY A 231 9.51 -5.52 -30.13
N GLY A 232 9.20 -4.75 -31.18
CA GLY A 232 8.50 -5.26 -32.35
C GLY A 232 6.97 -5.06 -32.44
N ALA A 233 6.58 -4.29 -33.46
CA ALA A 233 5.37 -4.42 -34.26
C ALA A 233 4.01 -3.96 -33.67
N GLY A 234 3.58 -2.79 -34.14
CA GLY A 234 2.30 -2.67 -34.85
C GLY A 234 1.00 -2.57 -34.05
N GLY A 235 0.46 -1.35 -33.98
CA GLY A 235 -0.96 -1.13 -34.29
C GLY A 235 -1.94 -0.92 -33.14
N ALA A 236 -2.70 0.18 -33.28
CA ALA A 236 -4.01 0.50 -32.72
C ALA A 236 -4.10 0.96 -31.25
N SER A 237 -4.17 2.28 -31.08
CA SER A 237 -4.87 2.94 -29.97
C SER A 237 -6.38 2.91 -30.24
N PRO A 238 -7.24 2.53 -29.28
CA PRO A 238 -8.68 2.72 -29.42
C PRO A 238 -9.05 4.17 -29.04
N VAL A 239 -9.54 4.94 -30.01
CA VAL A 239 -10.20 6.23 -29.80
C VAL A 239 -11.66 5.97 -29.44
N PRO A 240 -12.19 6.46 -28.31
CA PRO A 240 -13.62 6.38 -28.01
C PRO A 240 -14.33 7.60 -28.61
N GLY A 241 -15.03 7.41 -29.73
CA GLY A 241 -15.83 8.46 -30.37
C GLY A 241 -17.01 7.84 -31.10
N GLY A 242 -18.17 7.81 -30.44
CA GLY A 242 -19.40 7.26 -30.99
C GLY A 242 -20.05 8.15 -32.05
N GLY A 243 -20.46 7.54 -33.15
CA GLY A 243 -21.41 8.08 -34.12
C GLY A 243 -22.18 6.91 -34.75
N ARG A 244 -23.50 6.90 -34.61
CA ARG A 244 -24.39 5.89 -35.21
C ARG A 244 -24.46 6.12 -36.74
N PRO A 245 -24.39 5.08 -37.59
CA PRO A 245 -24.66 5.24 -39.02
C PRO A 245 -26.17 5.43 -39.28
N LEU A 246 -26.53 6.35 -40.19
CA LEU A 246 -27.89 6.50 -40.69
C LEU A 246 -28.23 5.41 -41.74
N PRO A 247 -29.50 5.01 -41.89
CA PRO A 247 -29.92 4.02 -42.88
C PRO A 247 -30.00 4.65 -44.28
N GLY A 248 -29.28 4.11 -45.26
CA GLY A 248 -29.35 4.62 -46.65
C GLY A 248 -28.40 4.03 -47.69
N ASP A 249 -27.30 3.38 -47.29
CA ASP A 249 -26.25 3.06 -48.26
C ASP A 249 -26.37 1.61 -48.75
N THR A 250 -27.09 1.41 -49.86
CA THR A 250 -27.22 0.11 -50.55
C THR A 250 -26.47 0.13 -51.89
N GLY A 251 -25.66 -0.89 -52.14
CA GLY A 251 -25.00 -1.21 -53.43
C GLY A 251 -23.47 -1.32 -53.28
N GLY A 252 -22.76 -2.40 -53.57
CA GLY A 252 -23.02 -3.54 -54.44
C GLY A 252 -22.05 -3.49 -55.63
N GLY A 253 -20.90 -4.20 -55.57
CA GLY A 253 -20.01 -4.42 -56.73
C GLY A 253 -18.53 -4.65 -56.38
N PRO A 254 -17.88 -5.72 -56.89
CA PRO A 254 -16.51 -6.11 -56.54
C PRO A 254 -15.41 -5.40 -57.36
N ALA A 255 -14.19 -5.45 -56.83
CA ALA A 255 -12.98 -4.72 -57.22
C ALA A 255 -12.53 -4.88 -58.69
N PRO A 256 -11.96 -3.84 -59.32
CA PRO A 256 -11.14 -3.98 -60.51
C PRO A 256 -9.66 -4.20 -60.13
N ALA A 257 -9.01 -5.14 -60.82
CA ALA A 257 -7.56 -5.34 -60.80
C ALA A 257 -6.82 -4.20 -61.54
N PRO A 258 -5.64 -3.75 -61.07
CA PRO A 258 -4.79 -2.85 -61.85
C PRO A 258 -3.93 -3.61 -62.89
N PRO A 259 -3.63 -2.98 -64.04
CA PRO A 259 -2.80 -3.55 -65.11
C PRO A 259 -1.29 -3.45 -64.84
N ASP A 260 -0.56 -4.30 -65.56
CA ASP A 260 0.89 -4.49 -65.56
C ASP A 260 1.72 -3.27 -66.02
N GLY A 261 2.94 -3.16 -65.47
CA GLY A 261 4.15 -2.84 -66.24
C GLY A 261 4.58 -1.37 -66.35
N GLY A 262 5.52 -0.95 -65.50
CA GLY A 262 6.36 0.24 -65.74
C GLY A 262 7.32 0.53 -64.56
N ALA A 263 8.63 0.40 -64.79
CA ALA A 263 9.71 0.56 -63.81
C ALA A 263 10.12 2.06 -63.59
N PRO A 264 11.07 2.39 -62.69
CA PRO A 264 10.87 3.30 -61.56
C PRO A 264 11.46 4.71 -61.74
N ALA A 265 10.91 5.71 -61.05
CA ALA A 265 11.52 7.03 -60.91
C ALA A 265 11.23 7.69 -59.55
N GLY A 266 12.30 8.08 -58.85
CA GLY A 266 12.33 9.27 -57.98
C GLY A 266 11.84 9.12 -56.53
N GLY A 267 12.74 8.72 -55.62
CA GLY A 267 12.54 8.93 -54.19
C GLY A 267 12.65 10.42 -53.82
N GLY A 268 11.55 11.01 -53.36
CA GLY A 268 11.52 12.35 -52.78
C GLY A 268 11.84 12.31 -51.28
N LEU A 269 12.91 12.98 -50.86
CA LEU A 269 13.25 13.21 -49.46
C LEU A 269 12.26 14.20 -48.81
N PRO A 270 11.94 14.06 -47.51
CA PRO A 270 11.09 15.01 -46.79
C PRO A 270 11.75 16.40 -46.67
N PRO A 271 10.95 17.49 -46.61
CA PRO A 271 11.46 18.85 -46.56
C PRO A 271 12.24 19.14 -45.26
N PRO A 272 13.28 20.00 -45.31
CA PRO A 272 14.07 20.35 -44.13
C PRO A 272 13.26 21.18 -43.11
N PRO A 273 13.61 21.09 -41.81
CA PRO A 273 12.93 21.85 -40.76
C PRO A 273 13.15 23.37 -40.90
N PRO A 274 12.23 24.20 -40.36
CA PRO A 274 12.34 25.65 -40.42
C PRO A 274 13.55 26.17 -39.61
N PRO A 275 14.12 27.33 -39.99
CA PRO A 275 15.26 27.93 -39.29
C PRO A 275 14.89 28.40 -37.88
N PRO A 276 15.85 28.43 -36.94
CA PRO A 276 15.62 28.92 -35.58
C PRO A 276 15.29 30.42 -35.56
N PRO A 277 14.54 30.90 -34.54
CA PRO A 277 14.22 32.31 -34.38
C PRO A 277 15.48 33.16 -34.10
N PRO A 278 15.49 34.45 -34.48
CA PRO A 278 16.63 35.34 -34.24
C PRO A 278 16.86 35.57 -32.74
N PRO A 279 18.12 35.82 -32.32
CA PRO A 279 18.45 36.10 -30.94
C PRO A 279 17.81 37.42 -30.46
N PRO A 280 17.50 37.56 -29.16
CA PRO A 280 16.96 38.79 -28.60
C PRO A 280 17.96 39.94 -28.70
N PRO A 281 17.49 41.19 -28.82
CA PRO A 281 18.36 42.37 -28.87
C PRO A 281 19.17 42.51 -27.56
N PRO A 282 20.39 43.08 -27.63
CA PRO A 282 21.19 43.32 -26.44
C PRO A 282 20.50 44.32 -25.50
N PRO A 283 20.68 44.18 -24.17
CA PRO A 283 20.14 45.12 -23.21
C PRO A 283 20.74 46.53 -23.43
N PRO A 284 19.96 47.61 -23.19
CA PRO A 284 20.47 48.97 -23.23
C PRO A 284 21.60 49.12 -22.21
N GLY A 285 22.75 49.64 -22.66
CA GLY A 285 23.90 49.87 -21.80
C GLY A 285 23.56 50.87 -20.68
N VAL A 286 23.89 50.48 -19.45
CA VAL A 286 24.01 51.35 -18.27
C VAL A 286 25.22 50.88 -17.47
#